data_AF-A0A060Q4D0-F1
#
_entry.id   AF-A0A060Q4D0-F1
#
_cell.length_a   1.000
_cell.length_b   1.000
_cell.length_c   1.000
_cell.angle_alpha   90.00
_cell.angle_beta   90.00
_cell.angle_gamma   90.00
#
_symmetry.space_group_name_H-M   'P 1'
#
loop_
_entity.id
_entity.type
_entity.pdbx_description
1 polymer ?
#
loop_
_entity_poly.entity_id
_entity_poly.type
_entity_poly.pdbx_seq_one_letter_code
_entity_poly.pdbx_strand_id
1 'polypeptide(L)'
;MALRSKLLDEKVVESARKMLKKVRNNAYVAKKLDAVIAAKKSSITAVAKIYCISRTALTIWIKHLKSGREEKLFAPPQRSLLPTNIKSE
;
A
#
# COMPACT_ATOMS: atom_id res chain seq x y z
N MET A 1 8.76 4.30 22.63
CA MET A 1 7.36 4.50 22.20
C MET A 1 7.06 3.64 20.99
N ALA A 2 6.26 2.57 21.12
CA ALA A 2 5.75 1.83 19.96
C ALA A 2 4.24 1.99 19.90
N LEU A 3 3.79 3.11 19.33
CA LEU A 3 2.40 3.29 18.92
C LEU A 3 2.11 2.19 17.88
N ARG A 4 1.52 1.08 18.34
CA ARG A 4 0.94 0.02 17.52
C ARG A 4 -0.16 0.70 16.71
N SER A 5 0.24 1.28 15.59
CA SER A 5 -0.56 2.28 14.90
C SER A 5 -1.81 1.59 14.36
N LYS A 6 -2.98 2.15 14.69
CA LYS A 6 -4.34 1.80 14.20
C LYS A 6 -4.51 1.93 12.67
N LEU A 7 -3.45 1.72 11.91
CA LEU A 7 -3.42 1.86 10.46
C LEU A 7 -3.96 0.60 9.76
N LEU A 8 -3.78 -0.58 10.35
CA LEU A 8 -4.22 -1.86 9.80
C LEU A 8 -5.50 -2.31 10.49
N ASP A 9 -6.60 -1.73 10.05
CA ASP A 9 -7.94 -2.12 10.45
C ASP A 9 -8.34 -3.45 9.78
N GLU A 10 -9.18 -4.25 10.43
CA GLU A 10 -9.71 -5.49 9.88
C GLU A 10 -10.38 -5.29 8.53
N LYS A 11 -11.07 -4.16 8.37
CA LYS A 11 -11.75 -3.76 7.14
C LYS A 11 -10.78 -3.64 5.95
N VAL A 12 -9.56 -3.15 6.17
CA VAL A 12 -8.54 -3.00 5.12
C VAL A 12 -8.11 -4.37 4.58
N VAL A 13 -8.00 -5.36 5.46
CA VAL A 13 -7.60 -6.72 5.07
C VAL A 13 -8.73 -7.49 4.39
N GLU A 14 -9.96 -7.29 4.82
CA GLU A 14 -11.11 -7.84 4.11
C GLU A 14 -11.25 -7.27 2.70
N SER A 15 -11.12 -5.95 2.53
CA SER A 15 -11.11 -5.31 1.20
C SER A 15 -9.97 -5.84 0.34
N ALA A 16 -8.76 -5.96 0.89
CA ALA A 16 -7.62 -6.52 0.17
C ALA A 16 -7.87 -7.96 -0.30
N ARG A 17 -8.47 -8.82 0.54
CA ARG A 17 -8.84 -10.20 0.17
C ARG A 17 -9.92 -10.25 -0.91
N LYS A 18 -10.95 -9.39 -0.82
CA LYS A 18 -12.00 -9.27 -1.85
C LYS A 18 -11.40 -8.85 -3.19
N MET A 19 -10.49 -7.87 -3.18
CA MET A 19 -9.76 -7.46 -4.38
C MET A 19 -8.88 -8.57 -4.94
N LEU A 20 -8.16 -9.31 -4.10
CA LEU A 20 -7.28 -10.38 -4.57
C LEU A 20 -8.08 -11.46 -5.33
N LYS A 21 -9.31 -11.77 -4.89
CA LYS A 21 -10.24 -12.64 -5.63
C LYS A 21 -10.67 -12.06 -6.98
N LYS A 22 -10.86 -10.74 -7.07
CA LYS A 22 -11.31 -10.03 -8.28
C LYS A 22 -10.18 -9.82 -9.30
N VAL A 23 -8.95 -9.68 -8.82
CA VAL A 23 -7.77 -9.29 -9.61
C VAL A 23 -6.95 -10.51 -10.08
N ARG A 24 -7.60 -11.68 -10.20
CA ARG A 24 -6.99 -12.99 -10.45
C ARG A 24 -5.97 -13.04 -11.60
N ASN A 25 -6.04 -12.12 -12.58
CA ASN A 25 -5.13 -12.03 -13.72
C ASN A 25 -3.97 -11.01 -13.58
N ASN A 26 -3.86 -10.24 -12.51
CA ASN A 26 -2.81 -9.23 -12.36
C ASN A 26 -1.86 -9.57 -11.20
N ALA A 27 -0.75 -10.24 -11.53
CA ALA A 27 0.28 -10.66 -10.59
C ALA A 27 0.93 -9.47 -9.83
N TYR A 28 1.02 -8.31 -10.46
CA TYR A 28 1.61 -7.12 -9.84
C TYR A 28 0.74 -6.61 -8.69
N VAL A 29 -0.57 -6.51 -8.91
CA VAL A 29 -1.51 -6.06 -7.89
C VAL A 29 -1.71 -7.13 -6.81
N ALA A 30 -1.70 -8.42 -7.19
CA ALA A 30 -1.74 -9.51 -6.23
C ALA A 30 -0.57 -9.44 -5.22
N LYS A 31 0.67 -9.18 -5.68
CA LYS A 31 1.83 -8.97 -4.79
C LYS A 31 1.65 -7.77 -3.86
N LYS A 32 1.08 -6.66 -4.34
CA LYS A 32 0.80 -5.48 -3.50
C LYS A 32 -0.22 -5.80 -2.40
N LEU A 33 -1.28 -6.51 -2.76
CA LEU A 33 -2.34 -6.90 -1.82
C LEU A 33 -1.82 -7.92 -0.80
N ASP A 34 -0.99 -8.88 -1.23
CA ASP A 34 -0.38 -9.84 -0.31
C ASP A 34 0.56 -9.15 0.70
N ALA A 35 1.36 -8.18 0.24
CA ALA A 35 2.17 -7.36 1.14
C ALA A 35 1.31 -6.62 2.17
N VAL A 36 0.14 -6.08 1.81
CA VAL A 36 -0.77 -5.44 2.77
C VAL A 36 -1.34 -6.45 3.78
N ILE A 37 -1.69 -7.65 3.35
CA ILE A 37 -2.19 -8.72 4.23
C ILE A 37 -1.08 -9.18 5.20
N ALA A 38 0.13 -9.40 4.68
CA ALA A 38 1.31 -9.72 5.47
C ALA A 38 1.65 -8.60 6.47
N ALA A 39 1.44 -7.34 6.10
CA ALA A 39 1.69 -6.18 6.95
C ALA A 39 0.73 -6.10 8.14
N LYS A 40 -0.43 -6.76 8.10
CA LYS A 40 -1.28 -6.95 9.30
C LYS A 40 -0.73 -8.04 10.21
N LYS A 41 -0.29 -9.16 9.64
CA LYS A 41 0.20 -10.32 10.39
C LYS A 41 1.56 -10.03 11.04
N SER A 42 2.37 -9.20 10.39
CA SER A 42 3.72 -8.82 10.82
C SER A 42 3.86 -7.29 10.91
N SER A 43 5.04 -6.77 11.22
CA SER A 43 5.26 -5.31 11.21
C SER A 43 5.45 -4.78 9.79
N ILE A 44 4.96 -3.58 9.49
CA ILE A 44 5.16 -2.87 8.20
C ILE A 44 6.65 -2.87 7.81
N THR A 45 7.56 -2.72 8.78
CA THR A 45 9.02 -2.75 8.57
C THR A 45 9.52 -4.12 8.10
N ALA A 46 8.99 -5.20 8.68
CA ALA A 46 9.42 -6.56 8.35
C ALA A 46 8.98 -6.92 6.94
N VAL A 47 7.73 -6.58 6.59
CA VAL A 47 7.19 -6.81 5.25
C VAL A 47 7.88 -5.95 4.21
N ALA A 48 8.18 -4.69 4.51
CA ALA A 48 8.96 -3.82 3.65
C ALA A 48 10.33 -4.43 3.28
N LYS A 49 11.00 -5.08 4.24
CA LYS A 49 12.26 -5.80 4.00
C LYS A 49 12.07 -7.05 3.14
N ILE A 50 11.08 -7.89 3.48
CA ILE A 50 10.80 -9.15 2.76
C ILE A 50 10.45 -8.88 1.29
N TYR A 51 9.59 -7.88 1.06
CA TYR A 51 9.13 -7.54 -0.29
C TYR A 51 10.05 -6.55 -1.02
N CYS A 52 11.13 -6.08 -0.40
CA CYS A 52 12.03 -5.06 -0.94
C CYS A 52 11.29 -3.78 -1.40
N ILE A 53 10.35 -3.29 -0.57
CA ILE A 53 9.53 -2.10 -0.85
C ILE A 53 9.74 -1.07 0.25
N SER A 54 9.71 0.21 -0.10
CA SER A 54 9.75 1.30 0.88
C SER A 54 8.56 1.25 1.85
N ARG A 55 8.80 1.46 3.15
CA ARG A 55 7.73 1.61 4.16
C ARG A 55 6.68 2.64 3.76
N THR A 56 7.10 3.73 3.10
CA THR A 56 6.22 4.77 2.56
C THR A 56 5.28 4.23 1.49
N ALA A 57 5.74 3.41 0.54
CA ALA A 57 4.88 2.80 -0.46
C ALA A 57 3.84 1.85 0.16
N LEU A 58 4.25 1.01 1.12
CA LEU A 58 3.35 0.10 1.82
C LEU A 58 2.27 0.86 2.63
N THR A 59 2.65 1.94 3.30
CA THR A 59 1.69 2.80 4.02
C THR A 59 0.74 3.56 3.08
N ILE A 60 1.21 3.99 1.91
CA ILE A 60 0.37 4.60 0.87
C ILE A 60 -0.69 3.59 0.38
N TRP A 61 -0.30 2.33 0.15
CA TRP A 61 -1.24 1.28 -0.26
C TRP A 61 -2.32 1.02 0.80
N ILE A 62 -1.92 0.95 2.07
CA ILE A 62 -2.85 0.82 3.20
C ILE A 62 -3.82 2.01 3.26
N LYS A 63 -3.33 3.25 3.06
CA LYS A 63 -4.17 4.46 3.02
C LYS A 63 -5.16 4.42 1.85
N HIS A 64 -4.73 4.00 0.66
CA HIS A 64 -5.61 3.90 -0.51
C HIS A 64 -6.74 2.90 -0.30
N LEU A 65 -6.45 1.73 0.27
CA LEU A 65 -7.45 0.74 0.64
C LEU A 65 -8.41 1.28 1.71
N LYS A 66 -7.90 1.98 2.73
CA LYS A 66 -8.73 2.60 3.77
C LYS A 66 -9.67 3.67 3.23
N SER A 67 -9.23 4.43 2.22
CA SER A 67 -10.02 5.48 1.56
C SER A 67 -10.92 4.96 0.44
N GLY A 68 -10.96 3.65 0.17
CA GLY A 68 -11.73 3.07 -0.95
C GLY A 68 -11.24 3.51 -2.34
N ARG A 69 -10.02 4.08 -2.44
CA ARG A 69 -9.40 4.51 -3.71
C ARG A 69 -8.52 3.40 -4.26
N GLU A 70 -9.13 2.24 -4.43
CA GLU A 70 -8.43 1.02 -4.80
C GLU A 70 -7.86 1.09 -6.22
N GLU A 71 -8.47 1.89 -7.09
CA GLU A 71 -8.01 2.19 -8.46
C GLU A 71 -6.58 2.73 -8.51
N LYS A 72 -6.15 3.46 -7.46
CA LYS A 72 -4.78 3.97 -7.34
C LYS A 72 -3.75 2.89 -7.00
N LEU A 73 -4.16 1.69 -6.57
CA LEU A 73 -3.23 0.55 -6.44
C LEU A 73 -2.88 -0.08 -7.79
N PHE A 74 -3.80 -0.02 -8.75
CA PHE A 74 -3.63 -0.54 -10.11
C PHE A 74 -2.80 0.39 -10.98
N ALA A 75 -2.89 1.70 -10.72
CA ALA A 75 -2.06 2.65 -11.43
C ALA A 75 -0.58 2.31 -11.17
N PRO A 76 0.26 2.20 -12.22
CA PRO A 76 1.69 2.35 -12.03
C PRO A 76 1.91 3.67 -11.30
N PRO A 77 2.94 3.80 -10.45
CA PRO A 77 3.31 5.11 -9.96
C PRO A 77 3.62 5.92 -11.21
N GLN A 78 2.68 6.76 -11.66
CA GLN A 78 3.02 7.88 -12.52
C GLN A 78 4.10 8.57 -11.70
N ARG A 79 5.34 8.45 -12.17
CA ARG A 79 6.45 9.23 -11.65
C ARG A 79 5.99 10.66 -11.86
N SER A 80 5.39 11.25 -10.83
CA SER A 80 5.34 12.69 -10.70
C SER A 80 6.79 13.09 -10.61
N LEU A 81 7.41 13.32 -11.76
CA LEU A 81 8.41 14.35 -11.91
C LEU A 81 7.73 15.58 -11.31
N LEU A 82 8.04 15.84 -10.05
CA LEU A 82 7.76 17.13 -9.43
C LEU A 82 8.39 18.17 -10.37
N PRO A 83 7.65 19.15 -10.91
CA PRO A 83 8.32 20.40 -11.20
C PRO A 83 8.84 20.89 -9.84
N THR A 84 10.15 20.97 -9.74
CA THR A 84 10.83 21.65 -8.65
C THR A 84 10.20 23.03 -8.49
N ASN A 85 9.54 23.26 -7.35
CA ASN A 85 9.24 24.59 -6.88
C ASN A 85 10.58 25.28 -6.59
N ILE A 86 11.08 26.03 -7.57
CA ILE A 86 12.10 27.04 -7.35
C ILE A 86 11.33 28.32 -7.02
N LYS A 87 11.28 28.60 -5.72
CA LYS A 87 11.17 29.89 -5.05
C LYS A 87 10.84 31.10 -5.93
N SER A 88 9.72 31.72 -5.59
CA SER A 88 9.50 33.17 -5.59
C SER A 88 10.72 33.95 -5.11
N GLU A 89 11.15 34.93 -5.91
CA GLU A 89 11.65 36.27 -5.56
C GLU A 89 11.62 37.15 -6.83
#